data_AF-A0A9E5PHY0-F1
#
_entry.id   AF-A0A9E5PHY0-F1
#
_cell.length_a   1.000
_cell.length_b   1.000
_cell.length_c   1.000
_cell.angle_alpha   90.00
_cell.angle_beta   90.00
_cell.angle_gamma   90.00
#
_symmetry.space_group_name_H-M   'P 1'
#
loop_
_entity.id
_entity.type
_entity.pdbx_description
1 polymer ?
#
loop_
_entity_poly.entity_id
_entity_poly.type
_entity_poly.pdbx_seq_one_letter_code
_entity_poly.pdbx_strand_id
1 'polypeptide(L)'
;RDLYLRDIEGIDEGFGQYIRGLWQLQELPTDEAVIGWGDAGLPELVISQWGSTNQFVTAAYYRIFFQIAQANEFLRQTADERLAERGHQGIAEIPQYRAEARFLRALSYWHGLDLFGNIPLVVEVPAIGSPPPEQVTGGEVFDFIESELLDIRSELPSVGAAEYGRADQGALSMLLAKLYMNAEVYGVGDRYADALVEIQNVIGGPYSLDPDYQNMFLADN
;
A
#
# COMPACT_ATOMS: atom_id res chain seq x y z
N ARG A 1 15.58 -30.64 -4.25
CA ARG A 1 15.43 -29.63 -5.31
C ARG A 1 14.05 -29.03 -5.13
N ASP A 2 13.83 -28.34 -4.02
CA ASP A 2 12.58 -27.63 -3.64
C ASP A 2 12.98 -26.55 -2.62
N LEU A 3 13.68 -25.53 -3.10
CA LEU A 3 14.10 -24.37 -2.29
C LEU A 3 13.25 -23.12 -2.58
N TYR A 4 12.10 -23.30 -3.23
CA TYR A 4 11.11 -22.23 -3.36
C TYR A 4 10.15 -22.34 -2.16
N LEU A 5 10.60 -21.80 -1.03
CA LEU A 5 9.70 -21.53 0.10
C LEU A 5 8.76 -20.41 -0.34
N ARG A 6 7.49 -20.74 -0.54
CA ARG A 6 6.44 -19.75 -0.79
C ARG A 6 6.33 -18.86 0.44
N ASP A 7 6.26 -17.56 0.23
CA ASP A 7 6.09 -16.57 1.30
C ASP A 7 4.64 -16.51 1.82
N ILE A 8 3.67 -16.89 0.98
CA ILE A 8 2.26 -17.07 1.33
C ILE A 8 1.83 -18.50 0.98
N GLU A 9 1.41 -19.26 1.99
CA GLU A 9 0.95 -20.63 1.81
C GLU A 9 -0.39 -20.68 1.04
N GLY A 10 -0.54 -21.66 0.14
CA GLY A 10 -1.77 -21.86 -0.64
C GLY A 10 -1.95 -20.94 -1.85
N ILE A 11 -1.05 -19.97 -2.07
CA ILE A 11 -1.06 -19.08 -3.23
C ILE A 11 0.03 -19.51 -4.23
N ASP A 12 -0.28 -19.47 -5.52
CA ASP A 12 0.72 -19.66 -6.59
C ASP A 12 1.62 -18.42 -6.67
N GLU A 13 2.94 -18.62 -6.81
CA GLU A 13 3.91 -17.52 -6.83
C GLU A 13 3.66 -16.53 -7.99
N GLY A 14 3.10 -17.00 -9.11
CA GLY A 14 2.70 -16.16 -10.22
C GLY A 14 1.49 -15.28 -9.90
N PHE A 15 0.61 -15.69 -8.99
CA PHE A 15 -0.63 -14.98 -8.64
C PHE A 15 -0.46 -14.08 -7.41
N GLY A 16 0.52 -14.36 -6.56
CA GLY A 16 0.77 -13.62 -5.34
C GLY A 16 1.50 -12.29 -5.51
N GLN A 17 1.81 -11.82 -6.73
CA GLN A 17 2.60 -10.59 -6.91
C GLN A 17 1.76 -9.34 -6.63
N TYR A 18 2.30 -8.39 -5.84
CA TYR A 18 1.56 -7.23 -5.36
C TYR A 18 0.93 -6.40 -6.50
N ILE A 19 1.76 -5.92 -7.43
CA ILE A 19 1.31 -5.07 -8.54
C ILE A 19 0.39 -5.84 -9.49
N ARG A 20 0.65 -7.12 -9.75
CA ARG A 20 -0.21 -7.94 -10.59
C ARG A 20 -1.60 -8.09 -9.97
N GLY A 21 -1.68 -8.42 -8.69
CA GLY A 21 -2.95 -8.57 -7.98
C GLY A 21 -3.73 -7.25 -7.97
N LEU A 22 -3.07 -6.14 -7.66
CA LEU A 22 -3.68 -4.81 -7.70
C LEU A 22 -4.22 -4.47 -9.10
N TRP A 23 -3.40 -4.63 -10.14
CA TRP A 23 -3.82 -4.39 -11.53
C TRP A 23 -5.00 -5.29 -11.91
N GLN A 24 -4.96 -6.58 -11.60
CA GLN A 24 -6.04 -7.50 -11.92
C GLN A 24 -7.38 -7.09 -11.29
N LEU A 25 -7.37 -6.64 -10.04
CA LEU A 25 -8.58 -6.25 -9.33
C LEU A 25 -9.09 -4.86 -9.74
N GLN A 26 -8.20 -3.96 -10.16
CA GLN A 26 -8.57 -2.61 -10.59
C GLN A 26 -8.90 -2.49 -12.09
N GLU A 27 -8.54 -3.48 -12.91
CA GLU A 27 -8.65 -3.37 -14.38
C GLU A 27 -9.57 -4.43 -15.00
N LEU A 28 -9.47 -5.70 -14.57
CA LEU A 28 -10.27 -6.75 -15.21
C LEU A 28 -11.77 -6.55 -15.01
N PRO A 29 -12.26 -6.07 -13.86
CA PRO A 29 -13.69 -5.77 -13.68
C PRO A 29 -14.19 -4.52 -14.41
N THR A 30 -13.32 -3.76 -15.08
CA THR A 30 -13.64 -2.47 -15.71
C THR A 30 -13.82 -2.61 -17.22
N ASP A 31 -14.00 -1.49 -17.90
CA ASP A 31 -14.09 -1.39 -19.35
C ASP A 31 -12.73 -1.26 -20.05
N GLU A 32 -11.61 -1.25 -19.32
CA GLU A 32 -10.27 -0.98 -19.87
C GLU A 32 -9.57 -2.23 -20.43
N ALA A 33 -9.78 -3.41 -19.83
CA ALA A 33 -9.06 -4.61 -20.21
C ALA A 33 -9.90 -5.89 -20.14
N VAL A 34 -9.59 -6.86 -21.02
CA VAL A 34 -10.15 -8.21 -20.99
C VAL A 34 -9.02 -9.22 -21.07
N ILE A 35 -8.99 -10.17 -20.14
CA ILE A 35 -8.06 -11.30 -20.18
C ILE A 35 -8.71 -12.52 -20.84
N GLY A 36 -8.02 -13.11 -21.83
CA GLY A 36 -8.52 -14.25 -22.60
C GLY A 36 -8.14 -15.63 -22.04
N TRP A 37 -7.59 -15.69 -20.82
CA TRP A 37 -7.16 -16.95 -20.20
C TRP A 37 -8.32 -17.62 -19.44
N GLY A 38 -8.34 -18.95 -19.46
CA GLY A 38 -9.41 -19.76 -18.87
C GLY A 38 -9.19 -20.19 -17.42
N ASP A 39 -8.17 -19.64 -16.75
CA ASP A 39 -7.87 -19.94 -15.34
C ASP A 39 -9.07 -19.58 -14.46
N ALA A 40 -9.50 -20.52 -13.62
CA ALA A 40 -10.64 -20.32 -12.73
C ALA A 40 -10.45 -19.07 -11.84
N GLY A 41 -11.42 -18.18 -11.82
CA GLY A 41 -11.36 -16.89 -11.12
C GLY A 41 -11.09 -15.70 -12.04
N LEU A 42 -10.37 -15.85 -13.17
CA LEU A 42 -10.13 -14.74 -14.10
C LEU A 42 -11.37 -14.35 -14.91
N PRO A 43 -12.10 -15.28 -15.57
CA PRO A 43 -13.32 -14.93 -16.28
C PRO A 43 -14.36 -14.26 -15.37
N GLU A 44 -14.44 -14.68 -14.11
CA GLU A 44 -15.35 -14.13 -13.12
C GLU A 44 -15.00 -12.69 -12.71
N LEU A 45 -13.71 -12.33 -12.70
CA LEU A 45 -13.29 -10.94 -12.53
C LEU A 45 -13.75 -10.08 -13.72
N VAL A 46 -13.54 -10.57 -14.95
CA VAL A 46 -13.88 -9.84 -16.19
C VAL A 46 -15.37 -9.48 -16.27
N ILE A 47 -16.25 -10.37 -15.83
CA ILE A 47 -17.70 -10.16 -15.90
C ILE A 47 -18.30 -9.65 -14.59
N SER A 48 -17.46 -9.33 -13.61
CA SER A 48 -17.88 -8.87 -12.28
C SER A 48 -18.82 -9.84 -11.53
N GLN A 49 -18.53 -11.14 -11.59
CA GLN A 49 -19.30 -12.21 -10.94
C GLN A 49 -18.44 -13.11 -10.05
N TRP A 50 -17.35 -12.59 -9.48
CA TRP A 50 -16.52 -13.36 -8.56
C TRP A 50 -17.23 -13.65 -7.24
N GLY A 51 -16.96 -14.84 -6.69
CA GLY A 51 -17.39 -15.22 -5.34
C GLY A 51 -16.29 -14.99 -4.29
N SER A 52 -16.63 -15.24 -3.02
CA SER A 52 -15.69 -15.12 -1.89
C SER A 52 -14.52 -16.12 -1.93
N THR A 53 -14.60 -17.15 -2.78
CA THR A 53 -13.54 -18.15 -3.00
C THR A 53 -12.69 -17.86 -4.22
N ASN A 54 -12.78 -16.67 -4.83
CA ASN A 54 -11.94 -16.31 -5.96
C ASN A 54 -10.47 -16.20 -5.53
N GLN A 55 -9.60 -17.05 -6.11
CA GLN A 55 -8.20 -17.15 -5.71
C GLN A 55 -7.39 -15.87 -5.94
N PHE A 56 -7.72 -15.05 -6.95
CA PHE A 56 -7.00 -13.80 -7.21
C PHE A 56 -7.38 -12.73 -6.18
N VAL A 57 -8.64 -12.68 -5.78
CA VAL A 57 -9.12 -11.80 -4.70
C VAL A 57 -8.46 -12.19 -3.37
N THR A 58 -8.42 -13.49 -3.06
CA THR A 58 -7.72 -14.00 -1.86
C THR A 58 -6.22 -13.69 -1.90
N ALA A 59 -5.57 -13.89 -3.04
CA ALA A 59 -4.14 -13.61 -3.21
C ALA A 59 -3.81 -12.12 -2.98
N ALA A 60 -4.61 -11.22 -3.56
CA ALA A 60 -4.42 -9.77 -3.38
C ALA A 60 -4.62 -9.36 -1.91
N TYR A 61 -5.68 -9.85 -1.26
CA TYR A 61 -5.94 -9.59 0.15
C TYR A 61 -4.77 -10.06 1.03
N TYR A 62 -4.31 -11.31 0.87
CA TYR A 62 -3.17 -11.83 1.63
C TYR A 62 -1.88 -11.08 1.35
N ARG A 63 -1.64 -10.66 0.11
CA ARG A 63 -0.44 -9.91 -0.25
C ARG A 63 -0.39 -8.52 0.39
N ILE A 64 -1.52 -7.82 0.45
CA ILE A 64 -1.62 -6.53 1.16
C ILE A 64 -1.30 -6.70 2.64
N PHE A 65 -1.91 -7.69 3.31
CA PHE A 65 -1.65 -7.94 4.74
C PHE A 65 -0.25 -8.47 5.02
N PHE A 66 0.33 -9.22 4.09
CA PHE A 66 1.74 -9.61 4.17
C PHE A 66 2.65 -8.38 4.15
N GLN A 67 2.43 -7.42 3.24
CA GLN A 67 3.21 -6.19 3.19
C GLN A 67 3.11 -5.37 4.49
N ILE A 68 1.89 -5.28 5.06
CA ILE A 68 1.65 -4.65 6.36
C ILE A 68 2.42 -5.37 7.46
N ALA A 69 2.41 -6.70 7.49
CA ALA A 69 3.14 -7.49 8.48
C ALA A 69 4.67 -7.29 8.38
N GLN A 70 5.21 -7.21 7.16
CA GLN A 70 6.64 -6.92 6.95
C GLN A 70 7.01 -5.53 7.47
N ALA A 71 6.20 -4.51 7.18
CA ALA A 71 6.42 -3.16 7.69
C ALA A 71 6.34 -3.13 9.23
N ASN A 72 5.35 -3.78 9.83
CA ASN A 72 5.22 -3.89 11.29
C ASN A 72 6.44 -4.57 11.92
N GLU A 73 6.94 -5.65 11.32
CA GLU A 73 8.11 -6.35 11.84
C GLU A 73 9.37 -5.50 11.74
N PHE A 74 9.57 -4.79 10.62
CA PHE A 74 10.68 -3.86 10.47
C PHE A 74 10.62 -2.75 11.53
N LEU A 75 9.45 -2.13 11.72
CA LEU A 75 9.25 -1.09 12.74
C LEU A 75 9.47 -1.62 14.15
N ARG A 76 9.07 -2.86 14.44
CA ARG A 76 9.33 -3.51 15.73
C ARG A 76 10.82 -3.75 15.94
N GLN A 77 11.52 -4.29 14.94
CA GLN A 77 12.93 -4.65 15.08
C GLN A 77 13.85 -3.44 15.07
N THR A 78 13.45 -2.32 14.47
CA THR A 78 14.23 -1.08 14.43
C THR A 78 13.85 -0.09 15.52
N ALA A 79 13.04 -0.48 16.49
CA ALA A 79 12.82 0.31 17.70
C ALA A 79 14.14 0.47 18.48
N ASP A 80 14.35 1.64 19.10
CA ASP A 80 15.60 1.98 19.77
C ASP A 80 15.99 0.96 20.84
N GLU A 81 15.02 0.45 21.60
CA GLU A 81 15.25 -0.58 22.61
C GLU A 81 15.75 -1.89 21.99
N ARG A 82 15.16 -2.30 20.85
CA ARG A 82 15.53 -3.53 20.14
C ARG A 82 16.90 -3.43 19.47
N LEU A 83 17.24 -2.26 18.95
CA LEU A 83 18.59 -1.99 18.46
C LEU A 83 19.60 -2.04 19.60
N ALA A 84 19.30 -1.40 20.73
CA ALA A 84 20.17 -1.36 21.90
C ALA A 84 20.42 -2.75 22.50
N GLU A 85 19.41 -3.63 22.57
CA GLU A 85 19.54 -5.04 22.98
C GLU A 85 20.60 -5.81 22.17
N ARG A 86 20.81 -5.42 20.91
CA ARG A 86 21.80 -6.03 19.99
C ARG A 86 23.09 -5.22 19.86
N GLY A 87 23.27 -4.19 20.69
CA GLY A 87 24.48 -3.36 20.69
C GLY A 87 24.54 -2.30 19.58
N HIS A 88 23.39 -1.95 18.99
CA HIS A 88 23.29 -0.89 17.97
C HIS A 88 22.59 0.34 18.54
N GLN A 89 23.13 1.54 18.31
CA GLN A 89 22.53 2.82 18.70
C GLN A 89 22.90 3.91 17.69
N GLY A 90 22.01 4.89 17.50
CA GLY A 90 22.30 6.11 16.73
C GLY A 90 22.64 5.87 15.25
N ILE A 91 22.08 4.83 14.62
CA ILE A 91 22.24 4.58 13.18
C ILE A 91 21.46 5.66 12.43
N ALA A 92 22.16 6.49 11.64
CA ALA A 92 21.63 7.72 11.07
C ALA A 92 20.47 7.49 10.08
N GLU A 93 20.48 6.35 9.39
CA GLU A 93 19.51 6.00 8.34
C GLU A 93 18.19 5.44 8.91
N ILE A 94 18.22 4.91 10.13
CA ILE A 94 17.06 4.21 10.72
C ILE A 94 15.81 5.10 10.80
N PRO A 95 15.87 6.38 11.24
CA PRO A 95 14.70 7.24 11.26
C PRO A 95 14.01 7.35 9.88
N GLN A 96 14.79 7.62 8.83
CA GLN A 96 14.25 7.72 7.48
C GLN A 96 13.67 6.39 6.99
N TYR A 97 14.36 5.26 7.22
CA TYR A 97 13.84 3.94 6.83
C TYR A 97 12.55 3.58 7.57
N ARG A 98 12.40 4.00 8.83
CA ARG A 98 11.16 3.82 9.60
C ARG A 98 10.02 4.67 9.04
N ALA A 99 10.29 5.92 8.64
CA ALA A 99 9.31 6.76 7.97
C ALA A 99 8.86 6.14 6.63
N GLU A 100 9.79 5.67 5.81
CA GLU A 100 9.47 4.98 4.55
C GLU A 100 8.70 3.67 4.76
N ALA A 101 9.01 2.91 5.81
CA ALA A 101 8.25 1.72 6.18
C ALA A 101 6.81 2.04 6.61
N ARG A 102 6.60 3.12 7.38
CA ARG A 102 5.26 3.63 7.73
C ARG A 102 4.50 4.09 6.49
N PHE A 103 5.16 4.78 5.54
CA PHE A 103 4.55 5.13 4.26
C PHE A 103 4.09 3.89 3.47
N LEU A 104 4.93 2.87 3.34
CA LEU A 104 4.57 1.62 2.63
C LEU A 104 3.43 0.86 3.32
N ARG A 105 3.38 0.91 4.66
CA ARG A 105 2.26 0.38 5.45
C ARG A 105 0.97 1.15 5.17
N ALA A 106 1.01 2.48 5.21
CA ALA A 106 -0.12 3.35 4.90
C ALA A 106 -0.63 3.15 3.47
N LEU A 107 0.27 3.04 2.48
CA LEU A 107 -0.07 2.72 1.10
C LEU A 107 -0.79 1.36 0.98
N SER A 108 -0.30 0.35 1.71
CA SER A 108 -0.92 -0.98 1.71
C SER A 108 -2.29 -0.97 2.37
N TYR A 109 -2.47 -0.23 3.47
CA TYR A 109 -3.78 -0.01 4.07
C TYR A 109 -4.73 0.75 3.14
N TRP A 110 -4.25 1.74 2.38
CA TRP A 110 -5.08 2.44 1.39
C TRP A 110 -5.57 1.49 0.30
N HIS A 111 -4.70 0.64 -0.27
CA HIS A 111 -5.15 -0.38 -1.22
C HIS A 111 -6.14 -1.37 -0.58
N GLY A 112 -5.94 -1.73 0.69
CA GLY A 112 -6.88 -2.56 1.44
C GLY A 112 -8.24 -1.89 1.63
N LEU A 113 -8.25 -0.61 2.00
CA LEU A 113 -9.46 0.20 2.16
C LEU A 113 -10.22 0.34 0.85
N ASP A 114 -9.51 0.67 -0.24
CA ASP A 114 -10.11 0.91 -1.55
C ASP A 114 -10.72 -0.37 -2.14
N LEU A 115 -10.05 -1.51 -1.99
CA LEU A 115 -10.50 -2.79 -2.52
C LEU A 115 -11.56 -3.49 -1.66
N PHE A 116 -11.48 -3.35 -0.33
CA PHE A 116 -12.24 -4.21 0.61
C PHE A 116 -13.07 -3.43 1.65
N GLY A 117 -12.89 -2.13 1.78
CA GLY A 117 -13.60 -1.30 2.75
C GLY A 117 -13.19 -1.60 4.19
N ASN A 118 -14.07 -2.28 4.93
CA ASN A 118 -13.82 -2.63 6.33
C ASN A 118 -12.81 -3.78 6.42
N ILE A 119 -11.65 -3.50 7.02
CA ILE A 119 -10.54 -4.44 7.12
C ILE A 119 -9.92 -4.44 8.52
N PRO A 120 -9.19 -5.50 8.91
CA PRO A 120 -8.48 -5.50 10.19
C PRO A 120 -7.37 -4.45 10.23
N LEU A 121 -7.24 -3.78 11.37
CA LEU A 121 -6.18 -2.79 11.61
C LEU A 121 -5.18 -3.35 12.62
N VAL A 122 -4.04 -3.79 12.11
CA VAL A 122 -2.94 -4.39 12.87
C VAL A 122 -1.70 -3.52 12.73
N VAL A 123 -1.40 -2.76 13.78
CA VAL A 123 -0.27 -1.80 13.81
C VAL A 123 0.91 -2.28 14.64
N GLU A 124 0.69 -3.36 15.40
CA GLU A 124 1.68 -4.05 16.21
C GLU A 124 1.63 -5.56 15.95
N VAL A 125 2.74 -6.25 16.16
CA VAL A 125 2.80 -7.71 16.03
C VAL A 125 2.02 -8.33 17.19
N PRO A 126 0.91 -9.05 16.95
CA PRO A 126 0.13 -9.67 18.00
C PRO A 126 0.97 -10.69 18.79
N ALA A 127 0.65 -10.87 20.07
CA ALA A 127 1.26 -11.94 20.84
C ALA A 127 0.89 -13.31 20.26
N ILE A 128 1.76 -14.30 20.42
CA ILE A 128 1.46 -15.67 20.02
C ILE A 128 0.20 -16.14 20.76
N GLY A 129 -0.81 -16.57 20.01
CA GLY A 129 -2.10 -17.02 20.57
C GLY A 129 -3.13 -15.90 20.79
N SER A 130 -2.85 -14.65 20.40
CA SER A 130 -3.87 -13.61 20.32
C SER A 130 -5.01 -14.03 19.38
N PRO A 131 -6.26 -13.63 19.67
CA PRO A 131 -7.36 -13.84 18.74
C PRO A 131 -7.08 -13.13 17.40
N PRO A 132 -7.68 -13.60 16.28
CA PRO A 132 -7.60 -12.87 15.02
C PRO A 132 -8.07 -11.43 15.20
N PRO A 133 -7.44 -10.45 14.52
CA PRO A 133 -7.83 -9.06 14.61
C PRO A 133 -9.23 -8.87 14.03
N GLU A 134 -10.03 -8.03 14.68
CA GLU A 134 -11.36 -7.65 14.20
C GLU A 134 -11.25 -6.56 13.12
N GLN A 135 -12.25 -6.50 12.24
CA GLN A 135 -12.35 -5.42 11.25
C GLN A 135 -12.76 -4.13 11.92
N VAL A 136 -12.18 -3.02 11.48
CA VAL A 136 -12.64 -1.67 11.81
C VAL A 136 -13.39 -1.08 10.61
N THR A 137 -14.09 0.03 10.81
CA THR A 137 -14.81 0.72 9.73
C THR A 137 -13.86 1.37 8.73
N GLY A 138 -14.31 1.57 7.49
CA GLY A 138 -13.53 2.30 6.47
C GLY A 138 -13.05 3.68 6.92
N GLY A 139 -13.88 4.40 7.71
CA GLY A 139 -13.50 5.68 8.32
C GLY A 139 -12.37 5.54 9.34
N GLU A 140 -12.37 4.50 10.18
CA GLU A 140 -11.27 4.25 11.13
C GLU A 140 -9.97 3.87 10.40
N VAL A 141 -10.04 3.13 9.28
CA VAL A 141 -8.87 2.86 8.44
C VAL A 141 -8.37 4.16 7.79
N PHE A 142 -9.27 5.00 7.29
CA PHE A 142 -8.93 6.32 6.74
C PHE A 142 -8.18 7.17 7.76
N ASP A 143 -8.71 7.31 8.98
CA ASP A 143 -8.12 8.14 10.04
C ASP A 143 -6.72 7.65 10.41
N PHE A 144 -6.53 6.33 10.41
CA PHE A 144 -5.22 5.73 10.63
C PHE A 144 -4.23 6.06 9.50
N ILE A 145 -4.64 5.92 8.23
CA ILE A 145 -3.77 6.25 7.09
C ILE A 145 -3.42 7.75 7.11
N GLU A 146 -4.40 8.62 7.34
CA GLU A 146 -4.22 10.08 7.42
C GLU A 146 -3.20 10.43 8.51
N SER A 147 -3.41 9.93 9.74
CA SER A 147 -2.51 10.21 10.87
C SER A 147 -1.08 9.69 10.64
N GLU A 148 -0.92 8.45 10.13
CA GLU A 148 0.39 7.90 9.81
C GLU A 148 1.16 8.78 8.83
N LEU A 149 0.50 9.22 7.75
CA LEU A 149 1.13 10.05 6.73
C LEU A 149 1.44 11.46 7.24
N LEU A 150 0.55 12.06 8.02
CA LEU A 150 0.81 13.38 8.59
C LEU A 150 1.99 13.35 9.57
N ASP A 151 2.09 12.31 10.40
CA ASP A 151 3.16 12.16 11.39
C ASP A 151 4.55 12.03 10.75
N ILE A 152 4.68 11.25 9.67
CA ILE A 152 5.99 10.98 9.04
C ILE A 152 6.42 12.05 8.03
N ARG A 153 5.56 13.02 7.71
CA ARG A 153 5.81 13.95 6.59
C ARG A 153 7.16 14.64 6.69
N SER A 154 7.53 15.14 7.87
CA SER A 154 8.80 15.84 8.09
C SER A 154 10.01 14.91 8.19
N GLU A 155 9.78 13.59 8.31
CA GLU A 155 10.82 12.56 8.38
C GLU A 155 11.21 12.03 6.99
N LEU A 156 10.39 12.27 5.98
CA LEU A 156 10.69 11.92 4.59
C LEU A 156 11.50 13.02 3.88
N PRO A 157 12.31 12.64 2.86
CA PRO A 157 12.96 13.62 1.98
C PRO A 157 11.97 14.64 1.42
N SER A 158 12.44 15.86 1.21
CA SER A 158 11.64 16.90 0.55
C SER A 158 11.19 16.44 -0.85
N VAL A 159 10.13 17.05 -1.36
CA VAL A 159 9.58 16.76 -2.70
C VAL A 159 10.69 16.78 -3.77
N GLY A 160 10.83 15.68 -4.51
CA GLY A 160 11.82 15.42 -5.55
C GLY A 160 13.25 15.13 -5.08
N ALA A 161 13.49 15.00 -3.77
CA ALA A 161 14.84 14.82 -3.21
C ALA A 161 15.17 13.38 -2.80
N ALA A 162 14.21 12.45 -2.84
CA ALA A 162 14.49 11.04 -2.60
C ALA A 162 15.31 10.44 -3.75
N GLU A 163 16.10 9.41 -3.43
CA GLU A 163 16.68 8.53 -4.43
C GLU A 163 15.55 7.84 -5.22
N TYR A 164 15.75 7.68 -6.53
CA TYR A 164 14.74 7.09 -7.43
C TYR A 164 14.20 5.76 -6.89
N GLY A 165 12.88 5.64 -6.86
CA GLY A 165 12.16 4.48 -6.32
C GLY A 165 11.83 4.54 -4.83
N ARG A 166 12.33 5.54 -4.09
CA ARG A 166 11.98 5.76 -2.66
C ARG A 166 10.93 6.85 -2.51
N ALA A 167 10.15 6.77 -1.44
CA ALA A 167 9.10 7.73 -1.14
C ALA A 167 9.68 9.03 -0.57
N ASP A 168 9.23 10.15 -1.11
CA ASP A 168 9.45 11.50 -0.56
C ASP A 168 8.12 12.13 -0.12
N GLN A 169 8.18 13.39 0.32
CA GLN A 169 6.99 14.18 0.65
C GLN A 169 6.02 14.35 -0.53
N GLY A 170 6.47 14.25 -1.78
CA GLY A 170 5.61 14.29 -2.96
C GLY A 170 4.78 13.01 -3.13
N ALA A 171 5.40 11.85 -2.98
CA ALA A 171 4.70 10.57 -2.96
C ALA A 171 3.67 10.50 -1.82
N LEU A 172 4.03 11.02 -0.64
CA LEU A 172 3.13 11.16 0.50
C LEU A 172 1.94 12.07 0.21
N SER A 173 2.18 13.26 -0.35
CA SER A 173 1.10 14.16 -0.74
C SER A 173 0.19 13.54 -1.79
N MET A 174 0.73 12.79 -2.76
CA MET A 174 -0.10 12.11 -3.76
C MET A 174 -0.98 11.01 -3.13
N LEU A 175 -0.48 10.30 -2.11
CA LEU A 175 -1.28 9.30 -1.40
C LEU A 175 -2.39 9.96 -0.56
N LEU A 176 -2.10 11.04 0.17
CA LEU A 176 -3.14 11.79 0.88
C LEU A 176 -4.19 12.37 -0.08
N ALA A 177 -3.77 12.89 -1.23
CA ALA A 177 -4.71 13.37 -2.25
C ALA A 177 -5.67 12.25 -2.71
N LYS A 178 -5.15 11.05 -3.01
CA LYS A 178 -5.97 9.88 -3.38
C LYS A 178 -6.93 9.48 -2.27
N LEU A 179 -6.47 9.47 -1.02
CA LEU A 179 -7.28 9.17 0.15
C LEU A 179 -8.42 10.18 0.30
N TYR A 180 -8.12 11.48 0.24
CA TYR A 180 -9.09 12.57 0.40
C TYR A 180 -10.11 12.65 -0.74
N MET A 181 -9.70 12.41 -1.99
CA MET A 181 -10.64 12.39 -3.12
C MET A 181 -11.71 11.29 -2.99
N ASN A 182 -11.45 10.23 -2.23
CA ASN A 182 -12.37 9.11 -2.05
C ASN A 182 -13.00 9.06 -0.65
N ALA A 183 -12.81 10.11 0.17
CA ALA A 183 -13.25 10.14 1.57
C ALA A 183 -14.77 9.90 1.76
N GLU A 184 -15.60 10.37 0.82
CA GLU A 184 -17.05 10.09 0.85
C GLU A 184 -17.36 8.60 0.69
N VAL A 185 -16.65 7.90 -0.20
CA VAL A 185 -16.80 6.44 -0.42
C VAL A 185 -16.42 5.66 0.84
N TYR A 186 -15.43 6.16 1.58
CA TYR A 186 -14.95 5.55 2.82
C TYR A 186 -15.79 5.92 4.06
N GLY A 187 -16.83 6.74 3.90
CA GLY A 187 -17.76 7.10 4.97
C GLY A 187 -17.31 8.26 5.88
N VAL A 188 -16.31 9.04 5.45
CA VAL A 188 -15.75 10.18 6.21
C VAL A 188 -16.44 11.51 5.84
N GLY A 189 -17.03 11.58 4.65
CA GLY A 189 -17.59 12.81 4.06
C GLY A 189 -16.60 13.49 3.11
N ASP A 190 -17.02 14.60 2.50
CA ASP A 190 -16.22 15.38 1.56
C ASP A 190 -14.90 15.87 2.19
N ARG A 191 -13.78 15.58 1.52
CA ARG A 191 -12.43 16.11 1.83
C ARG A 191 -11.72 16.70 0.59
N TYR A 192 -12.46 17.12 -0.45
CA TYR A 192 -11.90 17.64 -1.70
C TYR A 192 -11.01 18.89 -1.50
N ALA A 193 -11.31 19.72 -0.50
CA ALA A 193 -10.48 20.88 -0.16
C ALA A 193 -9.09 20.46 0.33
N ASP A 194 -9.01 19.40 1.13
CA ASP A 194 -7.74 18.85 1.61
C ASP A 194 -7.00 18.14 0.48
N ALA A 195 -7.72 17.42 -0.39
CA ALA A 195 -7.15 16.85 -1.60
C ALA A 195 -6.47 17.92 -2.47
N LEU A 196 -7.11 19.08 -2.65
CA LEU A 196 -6.55 20.19 -3.44
C LEU A 196 -5.24 20.71 -2.83
N VAL A 197 -5.15 20.83 -1.51
CA VAL A 197 -3.91 21.26 -0.83
C VAL A 197 -2.77 20.28 -1.14
N GLU A 198 -3.03 18.98 -1.05
CA GLU A 198 -1.99 17.97 -1.32
C GLU A 198 -1.60 17.89 -2.79
N ILE A 199 -2.56 18.04 -3.71
CA ILE A 199 -2.30 18.13 -5.15
C ILE A 199 -1.43 19.36 -5.46
N GLN A 200 -1.68 20.50 -4.81
CA GLN A 200 -0.87 21.70 -4.97
C GLN A 200 0.57 21.51 -4.47
N ASN A 201 0.79 20.73 -3.41
CA ASN A 201 2.14 20.37 -2.95
C ASN A 201 2.91 19.57 -4.01
N VAL A 202 2.23 18.69 -4.75
CA VAL A 202 2.85 17.90 -5.84
C VAL A 202 3.11 18.78 -7.07
N ILE A 203 2.10 19.51 -7.54
CA ILE A 203 2.20 20.36 -8.76
C ILE A 203 3.18 21.52 -8.55
N GLY A 204 3.25 22.08 -7.35
CA GLY A 204 4.19 23.14 -6.99
C GLY A 204 5.63 22.64 -6.74
N GLY A 205 5.84 21.32 -6.75
CA GLY A 205 7.14 20.69 -6.60
C GLY A 205 7.99 20.71 -7.88
N PRO A 206 9.11 19.97 -7.90
CA PRO A 206 10.01 19.92 -9.05
C PRO A 206 9.55 18.97 -10.17
N TYR A 207 8.39 18.33 -10.03
CA TYR A 207 7.85 17.40 -11.04
C TYR A 207 7.40 18.13 -12.30
N SER A 208 7.54 17.48 -13.45
CA SER A 208 7.03 17.97 -14.73
C SER A 208 6.52 16.80 -15.58
N LEU A 209 5.59 17.09 -16.49
CA LEU A 209 5.11 16.09 -17.43
C LEU A 209 6.16 15.88 -18.52
N ASP A 210 6.47 14.62 -18.82
CA ASP A 210 7.26 14.30 -20.01
C ASP A 210 6.48 14.75 -21.26
N PRO A 211 7.10 15.49 -22.20
CA PRO A 211 6.43 15.95 -23.41
C PRO A 211 6.01 14.80 -24.33
N ASP A 212 6.65 13.62 -24.22
CA ASP A 212 6.24 12.41 -24.91
C ASP A 212 5.70 11.40 -23.91
N TYR A 213 4.38 11.20 -23.98
CA TYR A 213 3.66 10.26 -23.15
C TYR A 213 4.25 8.83 -23.19
N GLN A 214 4.82 8.40 -24.33
CA GLN A 214 5.32 7.03 -24.45
C GLN A 214 6.55 6.77 -23.58
N ASN A 215 7.37 7.79 -23.31
CA ASN A 215 8.61 7.66 -22.54
C ASN A 215 8.36 7.09 -21.14
N MET A 216 7.21 7.38 -20.54
CA MET A 216 6.83 6.91 -19.21
C MET A 216 6.74 5.37 -19.09
N PHE A 217 6.67 4.65 -20.21
CA PHE A 217 6.41 3.21 -20.27
C PHE A 217 7.45 2.43 -21.07
N LEU A 218 8.59 3.05 -21.39
CA LEU A 218 9.72 2.40 -22.03
C LEU A 218 10.66 1.76 -21.00
N ALA A 219 11.64 0.99 -21.47
CA ALA A 219 12.54 0.22 -20.61
C ALA A 219 13.56 1.06 -19.84
N ASP A 220 13.77 2.30 -20.25
CA ASP A 220 14.70 3.29 -19.70
C ASP A 220 13.97 4.52 -19.13
N ASN A 221 12.72 4.31 -18.69
CA ASN A 221 11.90 5.31 -18.00
C ASN A 221 12.41 5.69 -16.60
#